data_AF-B8IK32-F1
#
_entry.id   AF-B8IK32-F1
#
_cell.length_a   1.000
_cell.length_b   1.000
_cell.length_c   1.000
_cell.angle_alpha   90.00
_cell.angle_beta   90.00
_cell.angle_gamma   90.00
#
_symmetry.space_group_name_H-M   'P 1'
#
loop_
_entity.id
_entity.type
_entity.pdbx_description
1 polymer ?
#
loop_
_entity_poly.entity_id
_entity_poly.type
_entity_poly.pdbx_seq_one_letter_code
_entity_poly.pdbx_strand_id
1 'polypeptide(L)'
;MAAKDDADSYASEYAATAGQQAAFFREQAERHRREAARARLSADLSRGADREEQTRLAEHLESLGRHDDTMAEAFEARARGPH
;
A
#
# COMPACT_ATOMS: atom_id res chain seq x y z
N MET A 1 9.73 -29.41 -25.18
CA MET A 1 10.49 -28.17 -24.93
C MET A 1 9.54 -26.98 -24.83
N ALA A 2 8.64 -26.77 -25.80
CA ALA A 2 7.66 -25.65 -25.82
C ALA A 2 6.84 -25.43 -24.53
N ALA A 3 6.24 -26.48 -23.95
CA ALA A 3 5.36 -26.30 -22.78
C ALA A 3 6.06 -25.77 -21.51
N LYS A 4 7.39 -25.86 -21.43
CA LYS A 4 8.17 -25.33 -20.30
C LYS A 4 8.49 -23.85 -20.49
N ASP A 5 8.82 -23.45 -21.72
CA ASP A 5 9.04 -22.05 -22.09
C ASP A 5 7.75 -21.22 -21.94
N ASP A 6 6.58 -21.78 -22.28
CA ASP A 6 5.28 -21.12 -22.10
C ASP A 6 4.91 -20.93 -20.61
N ALA A 7 5.18 -21.93 -19.77
CA ALA A 7 4.93 -21.87 -18.33
C ALA A 7 5.86 -20.88 -17.63
N ASP A 8 7.13 -20.83 -18.02
CA ASP A 8 8.12 -19.87 -17.52
C ASP A 8 7.77 -18.43 -17.96
N SER A 9 7.28 -18.25 -19.20
CA SER A 9 6.78 -16.95 -19.68
C SER A 9 5.57 -16.47 -18.88
N TYR A 10 4.57 -17.34 -18.65
CA TYR A 10 3.39 -16.99 -17.85
C TYR A 10 3.76 -16.66 -16.39
N ALA A 11 4.65 -17.43 -15.78
CA ALA A 11 5.13 -17.16 -14.43
C ALA A 11 5.85 -15.80 -14.34
N SER A 12 6.63 -15.44 -15.36
CA SER A 12 7.32 -14.14 -15.43
C SER A 12 6.36 -12.96 -15.55
N GLU A 13 5.31 -13.07 -16.36
CA GLU A 13 4.28 -12.03 -16.51
C GLU A 13 3.46 -11.87 -15.23
N TYR A 14 3.14 -12.98 -14.55
CA TYR A 14 2.48 -12.96 -13.26
C TYR A 14 3.33 -12.26 -12.20
N ALA A 15 4.62 -12.61 -12.12
CA ALA A 15 5.56 -11.98 -11.20
C ALA A 15 5.72 -10.47 -11.46
N ALA A 16 5.79 -10.08 -12.74
CA ALA A 16 5.86 -8.67 -13.14
C ALA A 16 4.58 -7.91 -12.72
N THR A 17 3.40 -8.51 -12.93
CA THR A 17 2.11 -7.92 -12.53
C THR A 17 2.01 -7.77 -11.01
N ALA A 18 2.44 -8.78 -10.26
CA ALA A 18 2.49 -8.72 -8.80
C ALA A 18 3.47 -7.63 -8.32
N GLY A 19 4.62 -7.47 -8.97
CA GLY A 19 5.56 -6.39 -8.67
C GLY A 19 4.98 -5.00 -8.89
N GLN A 20 4.22 -4.80 -9.97
CA GLN A 20 3.51 -3.54 -10.22
C GLN A 20 2.44 -3.26 -9.16
N GLN A 21 1.68 -4.28 -8.76
CA GLN A 21 0.67 -4.13 -7.70
C GLN A 21 1.32 -3.80 -6.36
N ALA A 22 2.45 -4.44 -6.02
CA ALA A 22 3.21 -4.09 -4.84
C ALA A 22 3.65 -2.62 -4.84
N ALA A 23 4.22 -2.14 -5.96
CA ALA A 23 4.64 -0.75 -6.10
C ALA A 23 3.47 0.23 -5.95
N PHE A 24 2.30 -0.09 -6.52
CA PHE A 24 1.08 0.71 -6.36
C PHE A 24 0.66 0.83 -4.89
N PHE A 25 0.62 -0.28 -4.15
CA PHE A 25 0.24 -0.26 -2.75
C PHE A 25 1.27 0.50 -1.88
N ARG A 26 2.57 0.41 -2.19
CA ARG A 26 3.59 1.24 -1.51
C ARG A 26 3.35 2.73 -1.71
N GLU A 27 3.04 3.14 -2.94
CA GLU A 27 2.73 4.54 -3.24
C GLU A 27 1.48 5.02 -2.47
N GLN A 28 0.41 4.22 -2.43
CA GLN A 28 -0.78 4.54 -1.65
C GLN A 28 -0.49 4.61 -0.15
N ALA A 29 0.30 3.68 0.39
CA ALA A 29 0.71 3.68 1.79
C ALA A 29 1.46 4.97 2.16
N GLU A 30 2.40 5.40 1.33
CA GLU A 30 3.11 6.66 1.52
C GLU A 30 2.18 7.87 1.44
N ARG A 31 1.26 7.88 0.47
CA ARG A 31 0.28 8.95 0.33
C ARG A 31 -0.59 9.07 1.58
N HIS A 32 -1.15 7.95 2.05
CA HIS A 32 -1.94 7.91 3.27
C HIS A 32 -1.13 8.37 4.50
N ARG A 33 0.15 8.01 4.61
CA ARG A 33 1.04 8.51 5.69
C ARG A 33 1.22 10.03 5.62
N ARG A 34 1.42 10.61 4.43
CA ARG A 34 1.54 12.06 4.24
C ARG A 34 0.23 12.78 4.58
N GLU A 35 -0.90 12.24 4.14
CA GLU A 35 -2.21 12.81 4.44
C GLU A 35 -2.55 12.69 5.94
N ALA A 36 -2.22 11.57 6.59
CA ALA A 36 -2.37 11.40 8.03
C ALA A 36 -1.52 12.40 8.82
N ALA A 37 -0.27 12.62 8.41
CA ALA A 37 0.60 13.62 9.02
C ALA A 37 0.01 15.04 8.87
N ARG A 38 -0.57 15.36 7.71
CA ARG A 38 -1.26 16.64 7.49
C ARG A 38 -2.50 16.76 8.39
N ALA A 39 -3.32 15.72 8.50
CA ALA A 39 -4.49 15.71 9.37
C ALA A 39 -4.11 15.90 10.84
N ARG A 40 -3.01 15.31 11.31
CA ARG A 40 -2.46 15.56 12.66
C ARG A 40 -2.07 17.01 12.87
N LEU A 41 -1.31 17.58 11.93
CA LEU A 41 -0.94 18.99 11.99
C LEU A 41 -2.18 19.90 12.03
N SER A 42 -3.21 19.57 11.23
CA SER A 42 -4.49 20.28 11.28
C SER A 42 -5.21 20.11 12.62
N ALA A 43 -5.20 18.91 13.21
CA ALA A 43 -5.78 18.66 14.53
C ALA A 43 -5.08 19.48 15.63
N ASP A 44 -3.75 19.60 15.58
CA ASP A 44 -2.97 20.39 16.54
C ASP A 44 -3.24 21.90 16.46
N LEU A 45 -3.62 22.38 15.27
CA LEU A 45 -3.97 23.79 15.02
C LEU A 45 -5.45 24.11 15.30
N SER A 46 -6.32 23.10 15.25
CA SER A 46 -7.77 23.23 15.45
C SER A 46 -8.18 23.12 16.94
N ARG A 47 -9.42 23.53 17.24
CA ARG A 47 -10.01 23.41 18.59
C ARG A 47 -11.40 22.77 18.51
N GLY A 48 -11.83 22.13 19.61
CA GLY A 48 -13.17 21.56 19.72
C GLY A 48 -13.42 20.43 18.71
N ALA A 49 -14.60 20.43 18.10
CA ALA A 49 -15.06 19.33 17.24
C ALA A 49 -14.16 19.09 16.01
N ASP A 50 -13.64 20.17 15.40
CA ASP A 50 -12.71 20.08 14.27
C ASP A 50 -11.43 19.32 14.61
N ARG A 51 -10.93 19.45 15.85
CA ARG A 51 -9.74 18.71 16.30
C ARG A 51 -10.00 17.22 16.39
N GLU A 52 -11.16 16.83 16.92
CA GLU A 52 -11.53 15.42 17.05
C GLU A 52 -11.77 14.76 15.68
N GLU A 53 -12.39 15.48 14.75
CA GLU A 53 -12.59 15.00 13.39
C GLU A 53 -11.26 14.81 12.66
N GLN A 54 -10.34 15.77 12.74
CA GLN A 54 -9.01 15.67 12.13
C GLN A 54 -8.17 14.56 12.77
N THR A 55 -8.31 14.33 14.08
CA THR A 55 -7.65 13.22 14.78
C THR A 55 -8.16 11.87 14.27
N ARG A 56 -9.49 11.69 14.17
CA ARG A 56 -10.11 10.48 13.64
C ARG A 56 -9.73 10.24 12.17
N LEU A 57 -9.66 11.30 11.37
CA LEU A 57 -9.20 11.23 10.00
C LEU A 57 -7.75 10.75 9.92
N ALA A 58 -6.86 11.29 10.75
CA ALA A 58 -5.46 10.86 10.80
C ALA A 58 -5.35 9.36 11.15
N GLU A 59 -6.06 8.91 12.18
CA GLU A 59 -6.07 7.50 12.60
C GLU A 59 -6.59 6.57 11.49
N HIS A 60 -7.64 6.99 10.77
CA HIS A 60 -8.18 6.24 9.64
C HIS A 60 -7.16 6.11 8.51
N LEU A 61 -6.53 7.23 8.11
CA LEU A 61 -5.50 7.25 7.07
C LEU A 61 -4.29 6.39 7.45
N GLU A 62 -3.87 6.40 8.71
CA GLU A 62 -2.80 5.49 9.16
C GLU A 62 -3.20 4.02 9.07
N SER A 63 -4.46 3.70 9.39
CA SER A 63 -4.96 2.34 9.23
C SER A 63 -4.96 1.90 7.77
N LEU A 64 -5.37 2.78 6.85
CA LEU A 64 -5.30 2.53 5.40
C LEU A 64 -3.84 2.35 4.95
N GLY A 65 -2.92 3.21 5.41
CA GLY A 65 -1.50 3.07 5.08
C GLY A 65 -0.90 1.74 5.54
N ARG A 66 -1.25 1.25 6.74
CA ARG A 66 -0.82 -0.08 7.22
C ARG A 66 -1.42 -1.23 6.41
N HIS A 67 -2.68 -1.09 6.01
CA HIS A 67 -3.33 -2.05 5.11
C HIS A 67 -2.60 -2.12 3.77
N ASP A 68 -2.28 -0.98 3.17
CA ASP A 68 -1.59 -0.92 1.89
C ASP A 68 -0.16 -1.47 1.99
N ASP A 69 0.57 -1.20 3.08
CA ASP A 69 1.87 -1.84 3.34
C ASP A 69 1.75 -3.37 3.41
N THR A 70 0.69 -3.89 4.07
CA THR A 70 0.43 -5.33 4.14
C THR A 70 0.14 -5.92 2.75
N MET A 71 -0.64 -5.21 1.94
CA MET A 71 -0.94 -5.64 0.56
C MET A 71 0.31 -5.59 -0.32
N ALA A 72 1.13 -4.56 -0.19
CA ALA A 72 2.40 -4.47 -0.89
C ALA A 72 3.29 -5.67 -0.57
N GLU A 73 3.47 -6.00 0.71
CA GLU A 73 4.25 -7.17 1.14
C GLU A 73 3.72 -8.49 0.56
N ALA A 74 2.40 -8.67 0.54
CA ALA A 74 1.78 -9.87 -0.04
C ALA A 74 2.05 -9.98 -1.56
N PHE A 75 2.00 -8.86 -2.28
CA PHE A 75 2.30 -8.84 -3.71
C PHE A 75 3.80 -8.95 -4.02
N GLU A 76 4.67 -8.38 -3.19
CA GLU A 76 6.12 -8.59 -3.29
C GLU A 76 6.47 -10.07 -3.09
N ALA A 77 5.84 -10.75 -2.13
CA ALA A 77 6.04 -12.18 -1.92
C ALA A 77 5.61 -13.00 -3.14
N ARG A 78 4.48 -12.65 -3.76
CA ARG A 78 4.02 -13.29 -5.02
C ARG A 78 4.97 -13.03 -6.18
N ALA A 79 5.52 -11.82 -6.29
CA ALA A 79 6.46 -11.44 -7.34
C ALA A 79 7.80 -12.19 -7.25
N ARG A 80 8.22 -12.57 -6.05
CA ARG A 80 9.45 -13.36 -5.84
C ARG A 80 9.29 -14.83 -6.22
N GLY A 81 8.06 -15.30 -6.45
CA GLY A 81 7.75 -16.69 -6.76
C GLY A 81 7.90 -17.63 -5.55
N PRO A 82 7.48 -18.90 -5.66
CA PRO A 82 7.75 -19.90 -4.64
C PRO A 82 9.27 -20.12 -4.52
N HIS A 83 9.79 -20.07 -3.30
CA HIS A 83 11.13 -20.55 -2.98
C HIS A 83 11.24 -22.06 -3.18
#